data_AF-A0A959Z324-F1
#
_entry.id   AF-A0A959Z324-F1
#
_cell.length_a   1.000
_cell.length_b   1.000
_cell.length_c   1.000
_cell.angle_alpha   90.00
_cell.angle_beta   90.00
_cell.angle_gamma   90.00
#
_symmetry.space_group_name_H-M   'P 1'
#
loop_
_entity.id
_entity.type
_entity.pdbx_description
1 polymer ?
#
loop_
_entity_poly.entity_id
_entity_poly.type
_entity_poly.pdbx_seq_one_letter_code
_entity_poly.pdbx_strand_id
1 'polypeptide(L)'
;MFHYLARRLLNGLLVLLGVVSLVFLIFNLKQVDPARMLADQRSSPEALEAIRKDLGLDLPMGTRYLQYLNDISPVSIHARTDRDSPFFIDLEQRSGVRLFGVGGSQVVLKPPYLRRSFQSRRDVSAILAEAFP
;
A
#
# COMPACT_ATOMS: atom_id res chain seq x y z
N MET A 1 31.14 10.96 12.42
CA MET A 1 30.01 10.22 13.03
C MET A 1 28.73 10.33 12.19
N PHE A 2 28.26 11.54 11.83
CA PHE A 2 27.07 11.72 10.98
C PHE A 2 27.14 10.96 9.63
N HIS A 3 28.26 11.05 8.92
CA HIS A 3 28.46 10.33 7.65
C HIS A 3 28.38 8.80 7.81
N TYR A 4 28.92 8.25 8.90
CA TYR A 4 28.82 6.83 9.22
C TYR A 4 27.38 6.41 9.51
N LEU A 5 26.65 7.22 10.30
CA LEU A 5 25.24 6.98 10.61
C LEU A 5 24.36 7.03 9.34
N ALA A 6 24.55 8.06 8.51
CA ALA A 6 23.84 8.22 7.25
C ALA A 6 24.09 7.04 6.30
N ARG A 7 25.35 6.60 6.16
CA ARG A 7 25.70 5.44 5.33
C ARG A 7 25.09 4.13 5.87
N ARG A 8 25.07 3.95 7.18
CA ARG A 8 24.45 2.77 7.82
C ARG A 8 22.94 2.74 7.62
N LEU A 9 22.27 3.87 7.80
CA LEU A 9 20.82 4.00 7.55
C LEU A 9 20.49 3.77 6.07
N LEU A 10 21.27 4.34 5.15
CA LEU A 10 21.08 4.14 3.72
C LEU A 10 21.26 2.67 3.32
N ASN A 11 22.31 2.00 3.83
CA ASN A 11 22.51 0.58 3.58
C ASN A 11 21.33 -0.27 4.08
N GLY A 12 20.84 0.02 5.29
CA GLY A 12 19.66 -0.66 5.85
C GLY A 12 18.41 -0.42 5.01
N LEU A 13 18.18 0.81 4.56
CA LEU A 13 17.07 1.17 3.69
C LEU A 13 17.15 0.46 2.33
N LEU A 14 18.34 0.35 1.74
CA LEU A 14 18.55 -0.36 0.48
C LEU A 14 18.28 -1.87 0.62
N VAL A 15 18.71 -2.49 1.72
CA VAL A 15 18.39 -3.89 2.01
C VAL A 15 16.89 -4.09 2.17
N LEU A 16 16.22 -3.25 2.97
CA LEU A 16 14.77 -3.30 3.16
C LEU A 16 14.03 -3.13 1.83
N LEU A 17 14.44 -2.14 1.02
CA LEU A 17 13.88 -1.91 -0.30
C LEU A 17 14.05 -3.14 -1.20
N GLY A 18 15.20 -3.82 -1.16
CA GLY A 18 15.45 -5.06 -1.87
C GLY A 18 14.49 -6.18 -1.46
N VAL A 19 14.31 -6.40 -0.16
CA VAL A 19 13.37 -7.43 0.37
C VAL A 19 11.93 -7.11 -0.02
N VAL A 20 11.50 -5.86 0.16
CA VAL A 20 10.16 -5.40 -0.19
C VAL A 20 9.89 -5.53 -1.69
N SER A 21 10.87 -5.16 -2.52
CA SER A 21 10.80 -5.33 -3.98
C SER A 21 10.66 -6.81 -4.35
N LEU A 22 11.46 -7.68 -3.75
CA LEU A 22 11.44 -9.10 -4.04
C LEU A 22 10.09 -9.73 -3.67
N VAL A 23 9.56 -9.41 -2.48
CA VAL A 23 8.22 -9.85 -2.06
C VAL A 23 7.17 -9.36 -3.06
N PHE A 24 7.19 -8.07 -3.41
CA PHE A 24 6.25 -7.52 -4.40
C PHE A 24 6.32 -8.29 -5.73
N LEU A 25 7.52 -8.56 -6.25
CA LEU A 25 7.70 -9.28 -7.50
C LEU A 25 7.20 -10.72 -7.41
N ILE A 26 7.48 -11.45 -6.33
CA ILE A 26 7.01 -12.84 -6.15
C ILE A 26 5.48 -12.91 -6.23
N PHE A 27 4.77 -11.98 -5.59
CA PHE A 27 3.31 -11.97 -5.58
C PHE A 27 2.68 -11.38 -6.85
N ASN A 28 3.37 -10.52 -7.59
CA ASN A 28 2.82 -9.83 -8.76
C ASN A 28 3.28 -10.39 -10.11
N LEU A 29 4.41 -11.09 -10.18
CA LEU A 29 4.87 -11.78 -11.40
C LEU A 29 4.26 -13.17 -11.54
N LYS A 30 3.80 -13.77 -10.44
CA LYS A 30 3.18 -15.09 -10.48
C LYS A 30 1.95 -15.03 -11.38
N GLN A 31 1.83 -16.00 -12.29
CA GLN A 31 0.75 -16.08 -13.30
C GLN A 31 -0.66 -16.30 -12.71
N VAL A 32 -0.80 -16.35 -11.37
CA VAL A 32 -2.07 -16.59 -10.70
C VAL A 32 -2.70 -15.24 -10.36
N ASP A 33 -3.89 -14.98 -10.89
CA ASP A 33 -4.65 -13.76 -10.61
C ASP A 33 -5.07 -13.73 -9.13
N PRO A 34 -4.57 -12.79 -8.31
CA PRO A 34 -4.90 -12.72 -6.88
C PRO A 34 -6.38 -12.41 -6.65
N ALA A 35 -7.05 -11.72 -7.58
CA ALA A 35 -8.49 -11.49 -7.47
C ALA A 35 -9.27 -12.80 -7.52
N ARG A 36 -8.84 -13.78 -8.33
CA ARG A 36 -9.46 -15.12 -8.39
C ARG A 36 -9.18 -15.96 -7.16
N MET A 37 -8.07 -15.71 -6.45
CA MET A 37 -7.78 -16.38 -5.19
C MET A 37 -8.67 -15.88 -4.04
N LEU A 38 -9.08 -14.60 -4.11
CA LEU A 38 -9.97 -13.98 -3.12
C LEU A 38 -11.45 -14.13 -3.48
N ALA A 39 -11.77 -14.26 -4.76
CA ALA A 39 -13.12 -14.51 -5.25
C ALA A 39 -13.59 -15.88 -4.77
N ASP A 40 -14.75 -15.91 -4.13
CA ASP A 40 -15.43 -17.16 -3.82
C ASP A 40 -15.84 -17.89 -5.11
N GLN A 41 -16.04 -19.21 -5.05
CA GLN A 41 -16.33 -20.04 -6.23
C GLN A 41 -17.62 -19.63 -6.96
N ARG A 42 -18.50 -18.87 -6.31
CA ARG A 42 -19.77 -18.35 -6.85
C ARG A 42 -19.74 -16.86 -7.21
N SER A 43 -18.57 -16.22 -7.19
CA SER A 43 -18.46 -14.79 -7.49
C SER A 43 -18.84 -14.51 -8.94
N SER A 44 -19.75 -13.57 -9.16
CA SER A 44 -20.08 -13.13 -10.51
C SER A 44 -18.89 -12.43 -11.17
N PRO A 45 -18.84 -12.33 -12.51
CA PRO A 45 -17.79 -11.60 -13.22
C PRO A 45 -17.64 -10.15 -12.73
N GLU A 46 -18.75 -9.49 -12.40
CA GLU A 46 -18.76 -8.13 -11.89
C GLU A 46 -18.13 -8.05 -10.49
N ALA A 47 -18.38 -9.05 -9.64
CA ALA A 47 -17.75 -9.13 -8.33
C ALA A 47 -16.22 -9.29 -8.48
N LEU A 48 -15.76 -10.13 -9.42
CA LEU A 48 -14.34 -10.34 -9.70
C LEU A 48 -13.66 -9.04 -10.17
N GLU A 49 -14.30 -8.27 -11.05
CA GLU A 49 -13.79 -6.96 -11.49
C GLU A 49 -13.73 -5.95 -10.34
N ALA A 50 -14.71 -5.96 -9.44
CA ALA A 50 -14.66 -5.13 -8.23
C ALA A 50 -13.47 -5.51 -7.33
N ILE A 51 -13.15 -6.81 -7.17
CA ILE A 51 -11.94 -7.24 -6.44
C ILE A 51 -10.69 -6.73 -7.14
N ARG A 52 -10.62 -6.88 -8.48
CA ARG A 52 -9.46 -6.44 -9.26
C ARG A 52 -9.19 -4.95 -9.06
N LYS A 53 -10.24 -4.13 -9.09
CA LYS A 53 -10.15 -2.68 -8.86
C LYS A 53 -9.77 -2.34 -7.42
N ASP A 54 -10.33 -3.03 -6.43
CA ASP A 54 -10.00 -2.82 -5.00
C ASP A 54 -8.52 -3.19 -4.70
N LEU A 55 -8.00 -4.23 -5.35
CA LEU A 55 -6.59 -4.60 -5.29
C LEU A 55 -5.68 -3.70 -6.15
N GLY A 56 -6.26 -2.84 -6.99
CA GLY A 56 -5.55 -1.99 -7.94
C GLY A 56 -4.87 -2.76 -9.07
N LEU A 57 -5.38 -3.96 -9.44
CA LEU A 57 -4.83 -4.80 -10.51
C LEU A 57 -5.06 -4.21 -11.90
N ASP A 58 -5.94 -3.23 -12.01
CA ASP A 58 -6.21 -2.41 -13.20
C ASP A 58 -5.12 -1.35 -13.46
N LEU A 59 -4.27 -1.07 -12.46
CA LEU A 59 -3.21 -0.07 -12.56
C LEU A 59 -1.91 -0.67 -13.15
N PRO A 60 -1.08 0.14 -13.83
CA PRO A 60 0.25 -0.27 -14.26
C PRO A 60 1.09 -0.77 -13.07
N MET A 61 1.90 -1.80 -13.31
CA MET A 61 2.72 -2.45 -12.26
C MET A 61 3.61 -1.47 -11.50
N GLY A 62 4.18 -0.46 -12.18
CA GLY A 62 4.98 0.59 -11.55
C GLY A 62 4.17 1.43 -10.57
N THR A 63 2.94 1.82 -10.93
CA THR A 63 2.04 2.57 -10.03
C THR A 63 1.68 1.74 -8.81
N ARG A 64 1.36 0.45 -9.00
CA ARG A 64 1.06 -0.47 -7.89
C ARG A 64 2.26 -0.65 -6.96
N TYR A 65 3.47 -0.73 -7.51
CA TYR A 65 4.69 -0.83 -6.72
C TYR A 65 4.93 0.44 -5.89
N LEU A 66 4.79 1.62 -6.49
CA LEU A 66 4.92 2.88 -5.78
C LEU A 66 3.85 3.04 -4.69
N GLN A 67 2.60 2.66 -4.95
CA GLN A 67 1.56 2.60 -3.91
C GLN A 67 1.95 1.66 -2.77
N TYR A 68 2.45 0.47 -3.09
CA TYR A 68 2.86 -0.50 -2.09
C TYR A 68 3.96 0.05 -1.17
N LEU A 69 4.98 0.69 -1.74
CA LEU A 69 6.01 1.39 -0.96
C LEU A 69 5.42 2.52 -0.09
N ASN A 70 4.50 3.31 -0.66
CA ASN A 70 3.86 4.42 0.01
C ASN A 70 2.94 3.98 1.17
N ASP A 71 2.28 2.83 1.01
CA ASP A 71 1.39 2.24 2.00
C ASP A 71 2.17 1.75 3.23
N ILE A 72 3.29 1.05 3.03
CA ILE A 72 4.10 0.51 4.14
C ILE A 72 5.01 1.55 4.78
N SER A 73 5.38 2.61 4.05
CA SER A 73 6.25 3.65 4.57
C SER A 73 5.52 4.51 5.63
N PRO A 74 6.19 4.85 6.75
CA PRO A 74 5.66 5.79 7.72
C PRO A 74 5.47 7.19 7.13
N VAL A 75 6.35 7.58 6.20
CA VAL A 75 6.27 8.85 5.48
C VAL A 75 5.77 8.56 4.08
N SER A 76 4.62 9.12 3.72
CA SER A 76 3.93 8.85 2.47
C SER A 76 3.59 10.14 1.72
N ILE A 77 3.53 10.04 0.39
CA ILE A 77 3.17 11.11 -0.52
C ILE A 77 1.79 10.82 -1.09
N HIS A 78 0.91 11.82 -1.05
CA HIS A 78 -0.46 11.68 -1.51
C HIS A 78 -0.89 12.86 -2.37
N ALA A 79 -1.82 12.63 -3.30
CA ALA A 79 -2.47 13.71 -4.03
C ALA A 79 -3.31 14.56 -3.06
N ARG A 80 -3.29 15.88 -3.24
CA ARG A 80 -3.99 16.83 -2.35
C ARG A 80 -5.46 17.05 -2.76
N THR A 81 -5.71 17.13 -4.06
CA THR A 81 -7.02 17.56 -4.59
C THR A 81 -7.67 16.50 -5.48
N ASP A 82 -6.86 15.72 -6.20
CA ASP A 82 -7.33 14.69 -7.11
C ASP A 82 -7.75 13.44 -6.34
N ARG A 83 -9.06 13.24 -6.21
CA ARG A 83 -9.67 12.08 -5.51
C ARG A 83 -9.63 10.79 -6.33
N ASP A 84 -9.54 10.93 -7.65
CA ASP A 84 -9.44 9.78 -8.57
C ASP A 84 -7.99 9.32 -8.71
N SER A 85 -7.04 10.11 -8.18
CA SER A 85 -5.65 9.73 -8.14
C SER A 85 -5.45 8.41 -7.37
N PRO A 86 -4.66 7.48 -7.92
CA PRO A 86 -4.29 6.27 -7.19
C PRO A 86 -3.45 6.55 -5.92
N PHE A 87 -2.99 7.78 -5.70
CA PHE A 87 -2.26 8.21 -4.52
C PHE A 87 -3.09 9.10 -3.59
N PHE A 88 -4.40 9.20 -3.78
CA PHE A 88 -5.26 9.93 -2.86
C PHE A 88 -5.36 9.23 -1.50
N ILE A 89 -5.41 10.02 -0.42
CA ILE A 89 -5.68 9.51 0.93
C ILE A 89 -6.80 10.34 1.56
N ASP A 90 -7.82 9.64 2.04
CA ASP A 90 -8.82 10.24 2.91
C ASP A 90 -8.31 10.21 4.35
N LEU A 91 -7.83 11.36 4.83
CA LEU A 91 -7.30 11.54 6.18
C LEU A 91 -8.38 11.60 7.25
N GLU A 92 -9.66 11.72 6.87
CA GLU A 92 -10.76 11.62 7.84
C GLU A 92 -10.99 10.15 8.22
N GLN A 93 -10.79 9.25 7.27
CA GLN A 93 -10.93 7.81 7.49
C GLN A 93 -9.63 7.14 7.96
N ARG A 94 -8.46 7.70 7.65
CA ARG A 94 -7.16 7.14 8.02
C ARG A 94 -6.41 8.00 9.03
N SER A 95 -5.95 7.36 10.10
CA SER A 95 -5.06 7.98 11.09
C SER A 95 -3.76 8.44 10.42
N GLY A 96 -3.56 9.76 10.29
CA GLY A 96 -2.34 10.33 9.72
C GLY A 96 -2.24 11.82 9.99
N VAL A 97 -1.01 12.32 10.08
CA VAL A 97 -0.70 13.74 10.31
C VAL A 97 -0.09 14.31 9.03
N ARG A 98 -0.70 15.37 8.48
CA ARG A 98 -0.11 16.12 7.37
C ARG A 98 1.13 16.85 7.87
N LEU A 99 2.28 16.60 7.25
CA LEU A 99 3.53 17.29 7.56
C LEU A 99 3.61 18.61 6.79
N PHE A 100 3.56 18.55 5.46
CA PHE A 100 3.60 19.72 4.58
C PHE A 100 3.06 19.37 3.18
N GLY A 101 2.62 20.39 2.46
CA GLY A 101 2.17 20.28 1.06
C GLY A 101 3.18 20.89 0.10
N VAL A 102 3.44 20.22 -1.02
CA VAL A 102 4.28 20.74 -2.12
C VAL A 102 3.49 20.64 -3.42
N GLY A 103 3.02 21.79 -3.92
CA GLY A 103 2.21 21.86 -5.14
C GLY A 103 0.91 21.06 -5.03
N GLY A 104 0.73 20.08 -5.92
CA GLY A 104 -0.42 19.17 -5.95
C GLY A 104 -0.32 17.97 -5.02
N SER A 105 0.81 17.79 -4.33
CA SER A 105 1.08 16.65 -3.45
C SER A 105 1.18 17.09 -1.99
N GLN A 106 0.88 16.18 -1.08
CA GLN A 106 1.04 16.34 0.37
C GLN A 106 1.86 15.20 0.94
N VAL A 107 2.74 15.52 1.88
CA VAL A 107 3.50 14.55 2.65
C VAL A 107 2.79 14.31 3.97
N VAL A 108 2.53 13.05 4.29
CA VAL A 108 1.78 12.60 5.45
C VAL A 108 2.65 11.65 6.26
N LEU A 109 2.62 11.80 7.58
CA LEU A 109 3.14 10.82 8.52
C LEU A 109 1.98 9.93 8.98
N LYS A 110 2.05 8.63 8.70
CA LYS A 110 1.00 7.66 9.03
C LYS A 110 1.62 6.34 9.51
N PRO A 111 0.90 5.51 10.27
CA PRO A 111 1.31 4.13 10.46
C PRO A 111 1.31 3.37 9.11
N PRO A 112 2.09 2.30 8.98
CA PRO A 112 2.03 1.41 7.82
C PRO A 112 0.60 0.90 7.58
N TYR A 113 0.15 0.96 6.33
CA TYR A 113 -1.18 0.52 5.91
C TYR A 113 -1.08 -0.84 5.23
N LEU A 114 -1.67 -1.87 5.86
CA LEU A 114 -1.65 -3.25 5.39
C LEU A 114 -2.88 -3.62 4.54
N ARG A 115 -3.57 -2.61 4.00
CA ARG A 115 -4.84 -2.75 3.30
C ARG A 115 -5.99 -3.23 4.20
N ARG A 116 -7.16 -3.35 3.57
CA ARG A 116 -8.39 -3.89 4.16
C ARG A 116 -8.63 -5.30 3.66
N SER A 117 -9.24 -6.13 4.50
CA SER A 117 -9.76 -7.42 4.08
C SER A 117 -10.91 -7.21 3.10
N PHE A 118 -10.88 -7.88 1.96
CA PHE A 118 -11.98 -7.83 0.99
C PHE A 118 -13.28 -8.42 1.58
N GLN A 119 -13.16 -9.48 2.38
CA GLN A 119 -14.32 -10.21 2.93
C GLN A 119 -15.01 -9.42 4.05
N SER A 120 -14.23 -8.91 5.01
CA SER A 120 -14.80 -8.22 6.19
C SER A 120 -14.82 -6.70 6.05
N ARG A 121 -14.13 -6.13 5.04
CA ARG A 121 -13.90 -4.68 4.86
C ARG A 121 -13.22 -3.98 6.03
N ARG A 122 -12.65 -4.75 6.97
CA ARG A 122 -11.90 -4.25 8.12
C ARG A 122 -10.42 -4.07 7.76
N ASP A 123 -9.74 -3.14 8.42
CA ASP A 123 -8.29 -2.98 8.29
C ASP A 123 -7.56 -4.23 8.77
N VAL A 124 -6.59 -4.68 7.97
CA VAL A 124 -5.78 -5.86 8.30
C VAL A 124 -4.97 -5.62 9.57
N SER A 125 -4.51 -4.39 9.80
CA SER A 125 -3.82 -4.02 11.04
C SER A 125 -4.69 -4.24 12.28
N ALA A 126 -5.99 -3.92 12.22
CA ALA A 126 -6.92 -4.14 13.33
C ALA A 126 -7.16 -5.64 13.56
N ILE A 127 -7.32 -6.42 12.48
CA ILE A 127 -7.46 -7.88 12.57
C ILE A 127 -6.22 -8.51 13.23
N LEU A 128 -5.02 -8.10 12.82
CA LEU A 128 -3.78 -8.60 13.40
C LEU A 128 -3.63 -8.19 14.86
N ALA A 129 -3.98 -6.95 15.21
CA ALA A 129 -3.94 -6.47 16.59
C ALA A 129 -4.92 -7.23 17.51
N GLU A 130 -6.05 -7.70 16.99
CA GLU A 130 -6.99 -8.55 17.74
C GLU A 130 -6.50 -10.00 17.86
N ALA A 131 -5.78 -10.50 16.86
CA ALA A 131 -5.31 -11.88 16.82
C ALA A 131 -4.08 -12.13 17.70
N PHE A 132 -3.27 -11.11 17.98
CA PHE A 132 -2.08 -11.20 18.80
C PHE A 132 -2.26 -10.41 20.11
N PRO A 133 -2.19 -11.07 21.28
CA PRO A 133 -2.34 -10.42 22.59
C PRO A 133 -1.15 -9.50 22.94
#